data_AF-A0A7C5S8A6-F1
#
_entry.id   AF-A0A7C5S8A6-F1
#
_cell.length_a   1.000
_cell.length_b   1.000
_cell.length_c   1.000
_cell.angle_alpha   90.00
_cell.angle_beta   90.00
_cell.angle_gamma   90.00
#
_symmetry.space_group_name_H-M   'P 1'
#
loop_
_entity.id
_entity.type
_entity.pdbx_description
1 polymer ?
#
loop_
_entity_poly.entity_id
_entity_poly.type
_entity_poly.pdbx_seq_one_letter_code
_entity_poly.pdbx_strand_id
1 'polypeptide(L)'
;EAAIDLMLRVIEEGERYIRIPERPSSHAYRVMKSFALTVYDTSLREALLRALDGPGAFRRFKDLLKRDKKQRKRWHSYNAHEMRRFIEGWLRQKGLDP
;
A
#
# COMPACT_ATOMS: atom_id res chain seq x y z
N GLU A 1 -6.04 -13.28 24.45
CA GLU A 1 -7.40 -12.97 24.98
C GLU A 1 -8.02 -11.75 24.29
N ALA A 2 -7.46 -10.53 24.37
CA ALA A 2 -8.06 -9.32 23.78
C ALA A 2 -8.36 -9.38 22.26
N ALA A 3 -7.50 -10.01 21.45
CA ALA A 3 -7.74 -10.14 20.00
C ALA A 3 -8.91 -11.08 19.67
N ILE A 4 -9.13 -12.13 20.49
CA ILE A 4 -10.25 -13.06 20.35
C ILE A 4 -11.54 -12.33 20.74
N ASP A 5 -11.51 -11.57 21.83
CA ASP A 5 -12.65 -10.77 22.30
C ASP A 5 -13.10 -9.73 21.26
N LEU A 6 -12.15 -9.05 20.62
CA LEU A 6 -12.43 -8.14 19.50
C LEU A 6 -13.02 -8.88 18.30
N MET A 7 -12.47 -10.05 17.95
CA MET A 7 -13.01 -10.87 16.85
C MET A 7 -14.45 -11.30 17.12
N LEU A 8 -14.75 -11.75 18.34
CA LEU A 8 -16.11 -12.11 18.74
C LEU A 8 -17.06 -10.92 18.61
N ARG A 9 -16.67 -9.73 19.10
CA ARG A 9 -17.48 -8.51 18.93
C ARG A 9 -17.69 -8.12 17.48
N VAL A 10 -16.68 -8.23 16.61
CA VAL A 10 -16.82 -7.95 15.18
C VAL A 10 -17.80 -8.92 14.51
N ILE A 11 -17.85 -10.19 14.97
CA ILE A 11 -18.77 -11.21 14.47
C ILE A 11 -20.19 -10.96 15.00
N GLU A 12 -20.34 -10.73 16.31
CA GLU A 12 -21.63 -10.52 16.98
C GLU A 12 -22.28 -9.19 16.60
N GLU A 13 -21.48 -8.14 16.37
CA GLU A 13 -21.91 -6.77 16.13
C GLU A 13 -21.54 -6.31 14.71
N GLY A 14 -21.65 -7.20 13.73
CA GLY A 14 -21.18 -6.97 12.36
C GLY A 14 -21.72 -5.70 11.67
N GLU A 15 -22.88 -5.19 12.10
CA GLU A 15 -23.45 -3.92 11.60
C GLU A 15 -22.66 -2.68 12.05
N ARG A 16 -21.92 -2.76 13.17
CA ARG A 16 -21.09 -1.66 13.68
C ARG A 16 -19.73 -1.54 12.99
N TYR A 17 -19.30 -2.59 12.29
CA TYR A 17 -17.97 -2.67 11.72
C TYR A 17 -18.03 -2.80 10.21
N ILE A 18 -17.30 -1.93 9.50
CA ILE A 18 -17.14 -2.04 8.05
C ILE A 18 -15.73 -2.55 7.73
N ARG A 19 -15.66 -3.59 6.88
CA ARG A 19 -14.38 -4.11 6.41
C ARG A 19 -13.71 -3.10 5.48
N ILE A 20 -12.51 -2.67 5.83
CA ILE A 20 -11.65 -1.87 4.94
C ILE A 20 -11.35 -2.72 3.70
N PRO A 21 -11.58 -2.20 2.48
CA PRO A 21 -11.36 -2.95 1.27
C PRO A 21 -9.88 -3.21 1.06
N GLU A 22 -9.57 -4.35 0.44
CA GLU A 22 -8.24 -4.57 -0.07
C GLU A 22 -7.94 -3.59 -1.19
N ARG A 23 -6.72 -3.03 -1.17
CA ARG A 23 -6.28 -2.14 -2.24
C ARG A 23 -6.12 -2.94 -3.54
N PRO A 24 -6.77 -2.53 -4.65
CA PRO A 24 -6.60 -3.20 -5.93
C PRO A 24 -5.14 -3.25 -6.38
N SER A 25 -4.73 -4.36 -7.01
CA SER A 25 -3.37 -4.53 -7.54
C SER A 25 -3.01 -3.45 -8.56
N SER A 26 -3.97 -2.98 -9.37
CA SER A 26 -3.80 -1.87 -10.31
C SER A 26 -3.52 -0.53 -9.63
N HIS A 27 -4.10 -0.29 -8.45
CA HIS A 27 -3.77 0.87 -7.63
C HIS A 27 -2.35 0.70 -7.04
N ALA A 28 -2.03 -0.45 -6.46
CA ALA A 28 -0.69 -0.72 -5.95
C ALA A 28 0.40 -0.53 -7.03
N TYR A 29 0.17 -1.02 -8.25
CA TYR A 29 1.06 -0.80 -9.39
C TYR A 29 1.27 0.68 -9.69
N ARG A 30 0.19 1.48 -9.75
CA ARG A 30 0.28 2.93 -10.01
C ARG A 30 1.07 3.66 -8.92
N VAL A 31 0.88 3.30 -7.65
CA VAL A 31 1.64 3.87 -6.52
C VAL A 31 3.12 3.53 -6.63
N MET A 32 3.45 2.27 -6.96
CA MET A 32 4.84 1.82 -7.13
C MET A 32 5.52 2.53 -8.31
N LYS A 33 4.82 2.64 -9.45
CA LYS A 33 5.29 3.37 -10.63
C LYS A 33 5.52 4.85 -10.32
N SER A 34 4.57 5.50 -9.65
CA SER A 34 4.67 6.91 -9.27
C SER A 34 5.84 7.15 -8.31
N PHE A 35 6.04 6.28 -7.32
CA PHE A 35 7.21 6.35 -6.44
C PHE A 35 8.52 6.23 -7.23
N ALA A 36 8.64 5.26 -8.14
CA ALA A 36 9.85 5.06 -8.93
C ALA A 36 10.23 6.34 -9.72
N LEU A 37 9.24 7.03 -10.28
CA LEU A 37 9.45 8.30 -10.98
C LEU A 37 9.98 9.43 -10.08
N THR A 38 9.77 9.37 -8.76
CA THR A 38 10.34 10.33 -7.80
C THR A 38 11.80 10.05 -7.42
N VAL A 39 12.36 8.92 -7.83
CA VAL A 39 13.74 8.54 -7.50
C VAL A 39 14.70 9.32 -8.39
N TYR A 40 15.61 10.07 -7.76
CA TYR A 40 16.61 10.90 -8.46
C TYR A 40 17.67 10.05 -9.18
N ASP A 41 18.18 9.02 -8.52
CA ASP A 41 19.12 8.06 -9.11
C ASP A 41 18.46 7.38 -10.32
N THR A 42 18.95 7.72 -11.51
CA THR A 42 18.42 7.23 -12.78
C THR A 42 18.54 5.72 -12.92
N SER A 43 19.65 5.12 -12.46
CA SER A 43 19.87 3.68 -12.55
C SER A 43 18.85 2.93 -11.68
N LEU A 44 18.66 3.39 -10.45
CA LEU A 44 17.67 2.81 -9.53
C LEU A 44 16.25 3.04 -10.04
N ARG A 45 15.92 4.24 -10.52
CA ARG A 45 14.60 4.56 -11.09
C ARG A 45 14.24 3.58 -12.21
N GLU A 46 15.13 3.40 -13.18
CA GLU A 46 14.89 2.49 -14.28
C GLU A 46 14.78 1.03 -13.84
N ALA A 47 15.64 0.59 -12.91
CA ALA A 47 15.55 -0.76 -12.36
C ALA A 47 14.21 -1.01 -11.66
N LEU A 48 13.71 -0.03 -10.88
CA LEU A 48 12.41 -0.11 -10.23
C LEU A 48 11.26 -0.17 -11.25
N LEU A 49 11.32 0.64 -12.31
CA LEU A 49 10.30 0.63 -13.36
C LEU A 49 10.26 -0.72 -14.09
N ARG A 50 11.42 -1.23 -14.54
CA ARG A 50 11.52 -2.55 -15.18
C ARG A 50 11.07 -3.69 -14.26
N ALA A 51 11.32 -3.57 -12.96
CA ALA A 51 10.89 -4.57 -12.00
C ALA A 51 9.36 -4.71 -11.91
N LEU A 52 8.58 -3.71 -12.35
CA LEU A 52 7.12 -3.73 -12.29
C LEU A 52 6.44 -4.55 -13.39
N ASP A 53 7.20 -5.07 -14.35
CA ASP A 53 6.66 -5.85 -15.45
C ASP A 53 6.65 -7.35 -15.13
N GLY A 54 5.54 -8.03 -15.44
CA GLY A 54 5.41 -9.48 -15.37
C GLY A 54 5.24 -10.10 -13.97
N PRO A 55 5.16 -11.44 -13.89
CA PRO A 55 4.88 -12.17 -12.65
C PRO A 55 5.90 -11.85 -11.55
N GLY A 56 5.44 -11.60 -10.32
CA GLY A 56 6.32 -11.29 -9.18
C GLY A 56 6.88 -9.86 -9.14
N ALA A 57 6.34 -8.95 -9.96
CA ALA A 57 6.72 -7.54 -10.05
C ALA A 57 6.91 -6.85 -8.69
N PHE A 58 5.91 -6.94 -7.82
CA PHE A 58 5.93 -6.24 -6.53
C PHE A 58 7.00 -6.78 -5.58
N ARG A 59 7.37 -8.06 -5.70
CA ARG A 59 8.44 -8.67 -4.92
C ARG A 59 9.79 -8.10 -5.38
N ARG A 60 10.07 -8.18 -6.68
CA ARG A 60 11.32 -7.66 -7.28
C ARG A 60 11.54 -6.18 -6.97
N PHE A 61 10.50 -5.37 -7.09
CA PHE A 61 10.56 -3.95 -6.74
C PHE A 61 11.01 -3.75 -5.28
N LYS A 62 10.39 -4.46 -4.34
CA LYS A 62 10.76 -4.39 -2.91
C LYS A 62 12.17 -4.93 -2.67
N ASP A 63 12.59 -5.95 -3.41
CA ASP A 63 13.93 -6.52 -3.30
C ASP A 63 15.02 -5.54 -3.74
N LEU A 64 14.79 -4.78 -4.81
CA LEU A 64 15.70 -3.70 -5.23
C LEU A 64 15.88 -2.65 -4.12
N LEU A 65 14.79 -2.28 -3.44
CA LEU A 65 14.84 -1.32 -2.33
C LEU A 65 15.56 -1.87 -1.09
N LYS A 66 15.68 -3.19 -0.90
CA LYS A 66 16.39 -3.75 0.27
C LYS A 66 17.87 -3.31 0.32
N ARG A 67 18.46 -3.02 -0.84
CA ARG A 67 19.86 -2.62 -0.98
C ARG A 67 20.11 -1.17 -0.56
N ASP A 68 19.08 -0.33 -0.54
CA ASP A 68 19.18 1.08 -0.14
C ASP A 68 18.18 1.38 0.99
N LYS A 69 18.71 1.48 2.23
CA LYS A 69 17.90 1.74 3.43
C LYS A 69 17.13 3.07 3.34
N LYS A 70 17.70 4.11 2.71
CA LYS A 70 17.09 5.43 2.58
C LYS A 70 15.91 5.37 1.63
N GLN A 71 16.09 4.77 0.46
CA GLN A 71 15.03 4.60 -0.54
C GLN A 71 13.93 3.68 -0.03
N ARG A 72 14.29 2.61 0.69
CA ARG A 72 13.31 1.72 1.35
C ARG A 72 12.45 2.46 2.35
N LYS A 73 13.06 3.26 3.24
CA LYS A 73 12.31 4.09 4.19
C LYS A 73 11.36 5.04 3.45
N ARG A 74 11.85 5.71 2.39
CA ARG A 74 11.04 6.62 1.58
C ARG A 74 9.85 5.92 0.92
N TRP A 75 10.07 4.71 0.39
CA TRP A 75 9.00 3.87 -0.15
C TRP A 75 7.94 3.53 0.89
N HIS A 76 8.33 3.12 2.09
CA HIS A 76 7.37 2.79 3.15
C HIS A 76 6.51 3.99 3.52
N SER A 77 7.11 5.17 3.72
CA SER A 77 6.37 6.41 4.00
C SER A 77 5.43 6.79 2.84
N TYR A 78 5.92 6.73 1.60
CA TYR A 78 5.12 7.05 0.41
C TYR A 78 3.92 6.09 0.27
N ASN A 79 4.15 4.79 0.37
CA ASN A 79 3.09 3.79 0.25
C ASN A 79 2.06 3.87 1.39
N ALA A 80 2.49 4.20 2.60
CA ALA A 80 1.59 4.41 3.73
C ALA A 80 0.70 5.65 3.52
N HIS A 81 1.28 6.75 3.04
CA HIS A 81 0.54 7.97 2.69
C HIS A 81 -0.51 7.70 1.60
N GLU A 82 -0.13 7.02 0.51
CA GLU A 82 -1.09 6.69 -0.56
C GLU A 82 -2.16 5.71 -0.10
N MET A 83 -1.85 4.78 0.82
CA MET A 83 -2.86 3.92 1.43
C MET A 83 -3.84 4.71 2.30
N ARG A 84 -3.36 5.66 3.09
CA ARG A 84 -4.23 6.55 3.88
C ARG A 84 -5.19 7.29 2.97
N ARG A 85 -4.69 7.92 1.90
CA ARG A 85 -5.53 8.62 0.91
C ARG A 85 -6.55 7.71 0.24
N PHE A 86 -6.17 6.46 -0.07
CA PHE A 86 -7.11 5.47 -0.61
C PHE A 86 -8.24 5.16 0.38
N ILE A 87 -7.91 4.91 1.65
CA ILE A 87 -8.89 4.59 2.70
C ILE A 87 -9.79 5.80 2.96
N GLU A 88 -9.25 7.01 3.07
CA GLU A 88 -10.04 8.24 3.23
C GLU A 88 -11.02 8.45 2.07
N GLY A 89 -10.58 8.24 0.83
CA GLY A 89 -11.45 8.31 -0.34
C GLY A 89 -12.57 7.27 -0.29
N TRP A 90 -12.28 6.06 0.17
CA TRP A 90 -13.28 5.01 0.34
C TRP A 90 -14.26 5.31 1.49
N LEU A 91 -13.80 5.83 2.63
CA LEU A 91 -14.65 6.24 3.74
C LEU A 91 -15.65 7.32 3.30
N ARG A 92 -15.17 8.35 2.58
CA ARG A 92 -16.03 9.39 2.02
C ARG A 92 -17.08 8.84 1.06
N GLN A 93 -16.73 7.87 0.21
CA GLN A 93 -17.69 7.19 -0.67
C GLN A 93 -18.76 6.40 0.11
N LYS A 94 -18.46 5.98 1.34
CA LYS A 94 -19.41 5.34 2.26
C LYS A 94 -20.20 6.34 3.11
N GLY A 95 -19.96 7.65 2.95
CA GLY A 95 -20.58 8.69 3.77
C GLY A 95 -20.01 8.77 5.19
N LEU A 96 -18.82 8.22 5.40
CA LEU A 96 -18.13 8.19 6.69
C LEU A 96 -17.01 9.25 6.70
N ASP A 97 -16.85 9.93 7.84
CA ASP A 97 -15.73 10.86 8.06
C ASP A 97 -14.52 10.08 8.63
N PRO A 98 -13.29 10.29 8.10
CA PRO A 98 -12.08 9.61 8.56
C PRO A 98 -11.61 9.92 9.98
#